data_AF-A0A968P521-F1
#
_entry.id   AF-A0A968P521-F1
#
_cell.length_a   1.000
_cell.length_b   1.000
_cell.length_c   1.000
_cell.angle_alpha   90.00
_cell.angle_beta   90.00
_cell.angle_gamma   90.00
#
_symmetry.space_group_name_H-M   'P 1'
#
loop_
_entity.id
_entity.type
_entity.pdbx_description
1 polymer ?
#
loop_
_entity_poly.entity_id
_entity_poly.type
_entity_poly.pdbx_seq_one_letter_code
_entity_poly.pdbx_strand_id
1 'polypeptide(L)' 'MIDLLKKHKVLVCAGTGGVGKTSMSASLGVLAAREGLRTLVLTIDPAHRLAQALGIESRPGDYVHVDGVTVLARR' A
#
# COMPACT_ATOMS: atom_id res chain seq x y z
N MET A 1 -1.24 5.10 -15.77
CA MET A 1 -1.39 4.52 -14.41
C MET A 1 -1.68 5.60 -13.37
N ILE A 2 -0.90 6.68 -13.32
CA ILE A 2 -1.14 7.80 -12.40
C ILE A 2 -2.54 8.41 -12.55
N ASP A 3 -3.04 8.58 -13.78
CA ASP A 3 -4.38 9.13 -13.99
C ASP A 3 -5.49 8.27 -13.38
N LEU A 4 -5.30 6.93 -13.34
CA LEU A 4 -6.24 6.02 -12.70
C LEU A 4 -6.28 6.27 -11.19
N LEU A 5 -5.10 6.43 -10.57
CA LEU A 5 -4.93 6.72 -9.15
C LEU A 5 -5.49 8.10 -8.76
N LYS A 6 -5.38 9.10 -9.65
CA LYS A 6 -5.92 10.45 -9.43
C LYS A 6 -7.45 10.50 -9.61
N LYS A 7 -8.01 9.68 -10.51
CA LYS A 7 -9.44 9.69 -10.83
C LYS A 7 -10.30 8.91 -9.85
N HIS A 8 -9.75 7.89 -9.17
CA HIS A 8 -10.52 6.98 -8.33
C HIS A 8 -10.06 7.05 -6.87
N LYS A 9 -11.02 7.16 -5.94
CA LYS A 9 -10.74 7.17 -4.50
C LYS A 9 -10.46 5.78 -3.92
N VAL A 10 -10.93 4.72 -4.59
CA VAL A 10 -10.79 3.34 -4.14
C VAL A 10 -10.37 2.48 -5.33
N LEU A 11 -9.30 1.71 -5.16
CA LEU A 11 -8.88 0.67 -6.10
C LEU A 11 -8.88 -0.67 -5.36
N VAL A 12 -9.50 -1.68 -5.97
CA VAL A 12 -9.54 -3.04 -5.43
C VAL A 12 -8.72 -3.95 -6.35
N CYS A 13 -7.64 -4.53 -5.80
CA CYS A 13 -6.88 -5.57 -6.50
C CYS A 13 -7.50 -6.93 -6.17
N ALA A 14 -8.19 -7.54 -7.14
CA ALA A 14 -8.91 -8.81 -6.98
C ALA A 14 -8.37 -9.89 -7.95
N GLY A 15 -8.64 -11.16 -7.64
CA GLY A 15 -8.11 -12.32 -8.36
C GLY A 15 -7.85 -13.53 -7.45
N THR A 16 -7.48 -14.66 -8.04
CA THR A 16 -7.26 -15.94 -7.34
C THR A 16 -6.05 -15.91 -6.39
N GLY A 17 -5.86 -16.95 -5.58
CA GLY A 17 -4.72 -17.04 -4.64
C GLY A 17 -3.37 -17.00 -5.35
N GLY A 18 -2.39 -16.28 -4.79
CA GLY A 18 -1.02 -16.27 -5.33
C GLY A 18 -0.75 -15.36 -6.54
N VAL A 19 -1.75 -14.74 -7.16
CA VAL A 19 -1.57 -13.91 -8.39
C VAL A 19 -0.93 -12.54 -8.17
N GLY A 20 -0.40 -12.25 -6.98
CA GLY A 20 0.32 -11.00 -6.71
C GLY A 20 -0.53 -9.79 -6.32
N LYS A 21 -1.78 -9.98 -5.88
CA LYS A 21 -2.68 -8.88 -5.46
C LYS A 21 -2.04 -7.94 -4.41
N THR A 22 -1.49 -8.52 -3.34
CA THR A 22 -0.86 -7.74 -2.26
C THR A 22 0.35 -6.97 -2.76
N SER A 23 1.20 -7.59 -3.57
CA SER A 23 2.38 -6.95 -4.16
C SER A 23 1.99 -5.79 -5.08
N MET A 24 0.94 -5.97 -5.87
CA MET A 24 0.39 -4.91 -6.72
C MET A 24 -0.23 -3.78 -5.90
N SER A 25 -1.03 -4.07 -4.87
CA SER A 25 -1.59 -3.07 -3.96
C SER A 25 -0.51 -2.25 -3.26
N ALA A 26 0.55 -2.90 -2.78
CA ALA A 26 1.70 -2.23 -2.16
C ALA A 26 2.41 -1.29 -3.14
N SER A 27 2.71 -1.80 -4.34
CA SER A 27 3.41 -1.02 -5.39
C SER A 27 2.60 0.19 -5.86
N LEU A 28 1.30 0.02 -6.08
CA LEU A 28 0.39 1.12 -6.44
C LEU A 28 0.28 2.14 -5.29
N GLY A 29 0.29 1.67 -4.04
CA GLY A 29 0.25 2.54 -2.88
C GLY A 29 1.49 3.42 -2.75
N VAL A 30 2.68 2.83 -2.88
CA VAL A 30 3.96 3.55 -2.89
C VAL A 30 3.99 4.56 -4.03
N LEU A 31 3.56 4.16 -5.23
CA LEU A 31 3.48 5.05 -6.39
C LEU A 31 2.54 6.24 -6.14
N ALA A 32 1.34 6.00 -5.63
CA ALA A 32 0.38 7.06 -5.32
C ALA A 32 0.92 8.04 -4.28
N ALA A 33 1.57 7.52 -3.23
CA ALA A 33 2.12 8.36 -2.18
C ALA A 33 3.33 9.18 -2.65
N ARG A 34 4.18 8.65 -3.54
CA ARG A 34 5.26 9.39 -4.22
C ARG A 34 4.74 10.54 -5.09
N GLU A 35 3.56 10.37 -5.66
CA GLU A 35 2.86 11.42 -6.42
C GLU A 35 2.14 12.44 -5.52
N GLY A 36 2.36 12.39 -4.20
CA GLY A 36 1.78 13.32 -3.22
C GLY A 36 0.33 13.03 -2.86
N LEU A 37 -0.21 11.86 -3.24
CA LEU A 37 -1.57 11.48 -2.88
C LEU A 37 -1.62 10.98 -1.42
N ARG A 38 -2.72 11.32 -0.73
CA ARG A 38 -3.02 10.74 0.59
C ARG A 38 -3.49 9.31 0.39
N THR A 39 -2.61 8.34 0.62
CA THR A 39 -2.86 6.94 0.27
C THR A 39 -2.92 6.04 1.49
N LEU A 40 -3.88 5.12 1.50
CA LEU A 40 -3.98 3.99 2.42
C LEU A 40 -3.93 2.70 1.62
N VAL A 41 -3.04 1.78 1.99
CA VAL A 41 -3.05 0.40 1.51
C VAL A 41 -3.53 -0.48 2.63
N LEU A 42 -4.56 -1.27 2.37
CA LEU A 42 -5.16 -2.20 3.31
C LEU A 42 -5.22 -3.58 2.68
N THR A 43 -4.81 -4.60 3.42
CA THR A 43 -5.11 -6.00 3.11
C THR A 43 -6.05 -6.56 4.17
N ILE A 44 -6.87 -7.54 3.79
CA ILE A 44 -7.86 -8.18 4.68
C ILE A 44 -7.31 -9.50 5.25
N ASP A 45 -6.16 -9.97 4.74
CA ASP A 45 -5.57 -11.20 5.21
C ASP A 45 -4.88 -11.01 6.58
N PRO A 46 -5.00 -11.98 7.51
CA PRO A 46 -4.35 -11.92 8.82
C PRO A 46 -2.81 -12.06 8.75
N ALA A 47 -2.25 -12.20 7.54
CA ALA A 47 -0.85 -12.48 7.31
C ALA A 47 -0.05 -11.19 7.09
N HIS A 48 1.24 -11.21 7.46
CA HIS A 48 2.19 -10.11 7.30
C HIS A 48 2.55 -9.78 5.82
N ARG A 49 1.71 -10.15 4.86
CA ARG A 49 2.03 -10.07 3.42
C ARG A 49 2.28 -8.65 2.93
N LEU A 50 1.58 -7.66 3.48
CA LEU A 50 1.82 -6.26 3.11
C LEU A 50 3.19 -5.79 3.58
N ALA A 51 3.56 -6.06 4.83
CA ALA A 51 4.87 -5.72 5.37
C ALA A 51 5.99 -6.42 4.58
N GLN A 52 5.83 -7.72 4.29
CA GLN A 52 6.73 -8.49 3.44
C GLN A 52 6.86 -7.90 2.03
N ALA A 53 5.74 -7.51 1.39
CA ALA A 53 5.76 -6.90 0.07
C ALA A 53 6.45 -5.53 0.04
N LEU A 54 6.43 -4.81 1.17
CA LEU A 54 7.14 -3.55 1.35
C LEU A 54 8.60 -3.74 1.81
N GLY A 55 9.02 -4.97 2.11
CA GLY A 55 10.37 -5.25 2.62
C GLY A 55 10.62 -4.70 4.02
N ILE A 56 9.57 -4.55 4.83
CA ILE A 56 9.66 -3.99 6.19
C ILE A 56 9.32 -5.04 7.24
N GLU A 57 9.97 -4.95 8.39
CA GLU A 57 9.58 -5.66 9.60
C GLU A 57 8.53 -4.83 10.35
N SER A 58 7.41 -5.44 10.73
CA SER A 58 6.38 -4.78 11.53
C SER A 58 5.55 -5.76 12.35
N ARG A 59 5.04 -5.28 13.49
CA ARG A 59 4.08 -5.93 14.37
C ARG A 59 2.74 -5.20 14.31
N PRO A 60 1.63 -5.86 14.69
CA PRO A 60 0.34 -5.19 14.80
C PRO A 60 0.43 -3.97 15.73
N GLY A 61 0.03 -2.80 15.22
CA GLY A 61 0.09 -1.54 15.94
C GLY A 61 1.35 -0.70 15.71
N ASP A 62 2.36 -1.24 15.01
CA ASP A 62 3.58 -0.50 14.70
C ASP A 62 3.33 0.59 13.66
N TYR A 63 4.04 1.71 13.85
CA TYR A 63 4.23 2.73 12.83
C TYR A 63 5.64 2.61 12.28
N VAL A 64 5.77 2.19 11.03
CA VAL A 64 7.06 2.01 10.36
C VAL A 64 7.19 3.03 9.24
N HIS A 65 8.36 3.66 9.15
CA HIS A 65 8.67 4.51 8.02
C HIS A 65 8.93 3.64 6.78
N VAL A 66 8.33 4.02 5.65
CA VAL A 66 8.56 3.35 4.37
C VAL A 66 9.39 4.29 3.51
N ASP A 67 10.61 3.86 3.17
CA ASP A 67 11.57 4.69 2.46
C ASP A 67 11.03 5.17 1.11
N GLY A 68 11.28 6.46 0.83
CA GLY A 68 10.83 7.10 -0.40
C GLY A 68 9.32 7.30 -0.47
N VAL A 69 8.63 7.35 0.66
CA VAL A 69 7.23 7.76 0.79
C VAL A 69 7.11 8.85 1.86
N THR A 70 6.43 9.95 1.55
CA THR A 70 6.13 10.99 2.55
C THR A 70 5.07 10.46 3.51
N VAL A 71 5.46 10.15 4.74
CA VAL A 71 4.50 9.82 5.80
C VAL A 71 3.72 11.09 6.15
N LEU A 72 2.43 11.09 5.85
CA LEU A 72 1.53 12.14 6.32
C LEU A 72 1.33 11.95 7.83
N ALA A 73 2.11 12.66 8.64
CA ALA A 73 1.88 12.73 10.07
C ALA A 73 0.43 13.16 10.32
N ARG A 74 -0.26 12.44 11.21
CA ARG A 74 -1.61 12.82 11.63
C ARG A 74 -1.54 14.20 12.29
N ARG A 75 -2.43 15.11 11.85
CA ARG A 75 -2.97 16.11 12.79
C ARG A 75 -3.91 15.41 13.75
#